data_AF-X1S1Z5-F1
#
_entry.id   AF-X1S1Z5-F1
#
_cell.length_a   1.000
_cell.length_b   1.000
_cell.length_c   1.000
_cell.angle_alpha   90.00
_cell.angle_beta   90.00
_cell.angle_gamma   90.00
#
_symmetry.space_group_name_H-M   'P 1'
#
loop_
_entity.id
_entity.type
_entity.pdbx_description
1 polymer ?
#
loop_
_entity_poly.entity_id
_entity_poly.type
_entity_poly.pdbx_seq_one_letter_code
_entity_poly.pdbx_strand_id
1 'polypeptide(L)' 'TVAKPAIEYQKMMTEIVYVNLPGPKEPNPGMTGGELLHGFLAELHEAQSNEVQAYLGALCSKWNVRFRKESESDPIGKK' A
#
# COMPACT_ATOMS: atom_id res chain seq x y z
N THR A 1 -41.83 7.71 8.18
CA THR A 1 -40.51 7.70 8.85
C THR A 1 -39.90 6.32 8.66
N VAL A 2 -38.78 6.21 7.93
CA VAL A 2 -38.13 4.92 7.70
C VAL A 2 -37.37 4.54 8.96
N ALA A 3 -37.70 3.38 9.55
CA ALA A 3 -37.06 2.88 10.76
C ALA A 3 -35.60 2.52 10.49
N LYS A 4 -34.69 3.05 11.32
CA LYS A 4 -33.26 2.71 11.27
C LYS A 4 -33.09 1.23 11.69
N PRO A 5 -32.31 0.41 10.97
CA PRO A 5 -32.11 -0.99 11.34
C PRO A 5 -31.53 -1.11 12.76
N ALA A 6 -31.92 -2.17 13.48
CA ALA A 6 -31.54 -2.40 14.87
C ALA A 6 -30.03 -2.67 15.07
N ILE A 7 -29.35 -3.13 14.01
CA ILE A 7 -27.92 -3.43 14.02
C ILE A 7 -27.36 -3.06 12.64
N GLU A 8 -26.33 -2.20 12.62
CA GLU A 8 -25.45 -2.00 11.47
C GLU A 8 -24.10 -2.65 11.79
N TYR A 9 -23.65 -3.59 10.95
CA TYR A 9 -22.32 -4.20 11.06
C TYR A 9 -21.40 -3.58 10.02
N GLN A 10 -20.34 -2.92 10.48
CA GLN A 10 -19.28 -2.40 9.62
C GLN A 10 -17.97 -3.13 9.95
N LYS A 11 -17.56 -4.06 9.09
CA LYS A 11 -16.23 -4.70 9.18
C LYS A 11 -15.17 -3.66 8.82
N MET A 12 -14.49 -3.11 9.81
CA MET A 12 -13.34 -2.23 9.58
C MET A 12 -12.10 -3.08 9.31
N MET A 13 -11.49 -2.93 8.14
CA MET A 13 -10.12 -3.40 7.89
C MET A 13 -9.17 -2.44 8.60
N THR A 14 -8.67 -2.84 9.76
CA THR A 14 -7.81 -1.97 10.60
C THR A 14 -6.33 -2.06 10.22
N GLU A 15 -5.93 -3.07 9.45
CA GLU A 15 -4.53 -3.29 9.09
C GLU A 15 -4.18 -2.51 7.82
N ILE A 16 -3.22 -1.61 7.94
CA ILE A 16 -2.63 -0.89 6.81
C ILE A 16 -1.39 -1.66 6.36
N VAL A 17 -1.33 -2.02 5.08
CA VAL A 17 -0.14 -2.63 4.48
C VAL A 17 0.73 -1.51 3.92
N TYR A 18 1.97 -1.41 4.38
CA TYR A 18 2.91 -0.41 3.86
C TYR A 18 3.83 -1.02 2.81
N VAL A 19 3.92 -0.35 1.65
CA VAL A 19 4.99 -0.55 0.67
C VAL A 19 6.00 0.57 0.87
N ASN A 20 7.20 0.21 1.33
CA ASN A 20 8.25 1.20 1.55
C ASN A 20 8.82 1.66 0.20
N LEU A 21 9.19 2.93 0.07
CA LEU A 21 9.86 3.47 -1.12
C LEU A 21 11.22 4.08 -0.74
N PRO A 22 12.26 3.93 -1.60
CA PRO A 22 12.24 3.19 -2.86
C PRO A 22 12.29 1.67 -2.67
N GLY A 23 11.80 0.92 -3.66
CA GLY A 23 12.03 -0.52 -3.75
C GLY A 23 13.31 -0.86 -4.53
N PRO A 24 13.68 -2.16 -4.60
CA PRO A 24 14.74 -2.64 -5.48
C PRO A 24 14.53 -2.18 -6.93
N LYS A 25 15.61 -1.77 -7.60
CA LYS A 25 15.53 -1.23 -8.97
C LYS A 25 15.60 -2.30 -10.07
N GLU A 26 16.24 -3.44 -9.79
CA GLU A 26 16.38 -4.55 -10.73
C GLU A 26 16.31 -5.89 -9.99
N PRO A 27 15.79 -6.97 -10.62
CA PRO A 27 15.77 -8.29 -10.03
C PRO A 27 17.18 -8.92 -10.02
N ASN A 28 17.61 -9.44 -8.86
CA ASN A 28 18.92 -10.08 -8.70
C ASN A 28 18.83 -11.55 -8.26
N PRO A 29 19.80 -12.40 -8.66
CA PRO A 29 19.91 -13.75 -8.11
C PRO A 29 19.99 -13.71 -6.59
N GLY A 30 19.15 -14.50 -5.92
CA GLY A 30 19.08 -14.57 -4.46
C GLY A 30 18.02 -13.67 -3.81
N MET A 31 17.32 -12.83 -4.58
CA MET A 31 16.13 -12.15 -4.06
C MET A 31 15.00 -13.13 -3.74
N THR A 32 14.36 -12.90 -2.60
CA THR A 32 13.10 -13.55 -2.23
C THR A 32 11.97 -13.06 -3.12
N GLY A 33 10.88 -13.84 -3.19
CA GLY A 33 9.67 -13.41 -3.91
C GLY A 33 9.08 -12.09 -3.39
N GLY A 34 9.25 -11.81 -2.09
CA GLY A 34 8.82 -10.55 -1.47
C GLY A 34 9.63 -9.35 -1.96
N GLU A 35 10.95 -9.49 -2.11
CA GLU A 35 11.83 -8.44 -2.64
C GLU A 35 11.56 -8.16 -4.12
N LEU A 36 11.31 -9.21 -4.91
CA LEU A 36 10.88 -9.07 -6.31
C LEU A 36 9.55 -8.31 -6.41
N LEU A 37 8.57 -8.70 -5.59
CA LEU A 37 7.27 -8.04 -5.54
C LEU A 37 7.40 -6.57 -5.08
N HIS A 38 8.30 -6.29 -4.14
CA HIS A 38 8.56 -4.93 -3.68
C HIS A 38 9.11 -4.05 -4.81
N GLY A 39 10.10 -4.53 -5.57
CA GLY A 39 10.63 -3.81 -6.74
C GLY A 39 9.53 -3.52 -7.77
N PHE A 40 8.74 -4.55 -8.11
CA PHE A 40 7.60 -4.42 -9.02
C PHE A 40 6.58 -3.36 -8.57
N LEU A 41 6.18 -3.38 -7.30
CA LEU A 41 5.21 -2.43 -6.76
C LEU A 41 5.78 -1.01 -6.70
N ALA A 42 7.07 -0.86 -6.40
CA ALA A 42 7.73 0.44 -6.39
C ALA A 42 7.81 1.05 -7.79
N GLU A 43 8.14 0.24 -8.81
CA GLU A 43 8.16 0.69 -10.21
C GLU A 43 6.76 1.08 -10.70
N LEU A 44 5.74 0.29 -10.35
CA LEU A 44 4.34 0.59 -10.67
C LEU A 44 3.89 1.93 -10.06
N HIS A 45 4.32 2.24 -8.84
CA HIS A 45 4.03 3.52 -8.19
C HIS A 45 4.81 4.70 -8.81
N GLU A 46 5.98 4.46 -9.41
CA GLU A 46 6.77 5.49 -10.09
C GLU A 46 6.31 5.76 -11.55
N ALA A 47 5.31 5.02 -12.06
CA ALA A 47 4.80 5.19 -13.42
C ALA A 47 4.25 6.60 -13.67
N GLN A 48 4.68 7.24 -14.78
CA GLN A 48 4.32 8.62 -15.13
C GLN A 48 2.91 8.77 -15.74
N SER A 49 2.14 7.70 -15.85
CA SER A 49 0.79 7.75 -16.42
C SER A 49 -0.26 8.08 -15.36
N ASN A 50 -0.97 9.20 -15.55
CA ASN A 50 -2.05 9.62 -14.66
C ASN A 50 -3.18 8.59 -14.55
N GLU A 51 -3.47 7.86 -15.63
CA GLU A 51 -4.49 6.80 -15.64
C GLU A 51 -4.07 5.63 -14.74
N VAL A 52 -2.80 5.20 -14.86
CA VAL A 52 -2.23 4.13 -14.04
C VAL A 52 -2.23 4.53 -12.56
N GLN A 53 -1.84 5.77 -12.25
CA GLN A 53 -1.86 6.30 -10.89
C GLN A 53 -3.27 6.34 -10.29
N ALA A 54 -4.27 6.77 -11.06
CA ALA A 54 -5.66 6.80 -10.61
C ALA A 54 -6.20 5.38 -10.31
N TYR A 55 -5.94 4.43 -11.20
CA TYR A 55 -6.33 3.04 -11.00
C TYR A 55 -5.61 2.41 -9.80
N LEU A 56 -4.29 2.62 -9.68
CA LEU A 56 -3.50 2.14 -8.55
C LEU A 56 -3.99 2.73 -7.22
N GLY A 57 -4.28 4.03 -7.17
CA GLY A 57 -4.83 4.70 -5.99
C GLY A 57 -6.18 4.14 -5.54
N ALA A 58 -7.05 3.77 -6.50
CA ALA A 58 -8.31 3.10 -6.20
C ALA A 58 -8.09 1.70 -5.61
N LEU A 59 -7.13 0.94 -6.13
CA LEU A 59 -6.73 -0.34 -5.56
C LEU A 59 -6.16 -0.19 -4.15
N CYS A 60 -5.23 0.76 -3.94
CA CYS A 60 -4.64 1.02 -2.63
C CYS A 60 -5.71 1.34 -1.58
N SER A 61 -6.69 2.17 -1.94
CA SER A 61 -7.81 2.50 -1.06
C SER A 61 -8.68 1.28 -0.74
N LYS A 62 -8.97 0.44 -1.74
CA LYS A 62 -9.77 -0.79 -1.57
C LYS A 62 -9.09 -1.81 -0.66
N TRP A 63 -7.76 -1.95 -0.77
CA TRP A 63 -6.98 -2.97 -0.07
C TRP A 63 -6.26 -2.44 1.19
N ASN A 64 -6.48 -1.18 1.55
CA ASN A 64 -5.80 -0.48 2.64
C ASN A 64 -4.26 -0.56 2.55
N VAL A 65 -3.74 -0.42 1.33
CA VAL A 65 -2.29 -0.38 1.04
C VAL A 65 -1.84 1.07 0.94
N ARG A 66 -0.68 1.40 1.51
CA ARG A 66 -0.08 2.73 1.42
C ARG A 66 1.39 2.64 1.03
N PHE A 67 1.78 3.41 0.02
CA PHE A 67 3.18 3.66 -0.27
C PHE A 67 3.71 4.73 0.71
N ARG A 68 4.89 4.54 1.28
CA ARG A 68 5.51 5.54 2.19
C ARG A 68 6.98 5.72 1.89
N LYS A 69 7.47 6.95 2.04
CA LYS A 69 8.90 7.25 1.97
C LYS A 69 9.51 7.18 3.37
N GLU A 70 10.81 6.90 3.46
CA GLU A 70 11.54 6.76 4.73
C GLU A 70 11.49 8.04 5.61
N SER A 71 11.22 9.21 5.03
CA SER A 71 10.97 10.45 5.79
C SER A 71 9.64 10.47 6.54
N GLU A 72 8.70 9.56 6.23
CA GLU A 72 7.41 9.37 6.91
C GLU A 72 7.42 8.16 7.86
N SER A 73 8.53 7.43 7.99
CA SER A 73 8.65 6.45 9.07
C SER A 73 8.96 7.16 10.38
N ASP A 74 7.93 7.39 11.17
CA ASP A 74 8.04 7.78 12.57
C ASP A 74 9.06 6.88 13.32
N PRO A 75 9.82 7.42 14.28
CA PRO A 75 10.86 6.71 15.02
C PRO A 75 10.26 5.76 16.07
N ILE A 76 9.52 4.74 15.64
CA ILE A 76 9.11 3.63 16.51
C ILE A 76 10.25 2.61 16.51
N GLY A 77 11.27 2.88 17.31
CA GLY A 77 12.43 1.98 17.42
C GLY A 77 13.54 2.37 18.39
N LYS A 78 13.41 3.50 19.13
CA LYS A 78 14.32 3.81 20.24
C LYS A 78 13.59 3.71 21.58
N LYS A 79 13.56 2.52 22.15
CA LYS A 79 13.56 2.27 23.60
C LYS A 79 14.40 1.03 23.88
#